data_AF-A0A936KU56-F1
#
_entry.id   AF-A0A936KU56-F1
#
_cell.length_a   1.000
_cell.length_b   1.000
_cell.length_c   1.000
_cell.angle_alpha   90.00
_cell.angle_beta   90.00
_cell.angle_gamma   90.00
#
_symmetry.space_group_name_H-M   'P 1'
#
loop_
_entity.id
_entity.type
_entity.pdbx_description
1 polymer ?
#
loop_
_entity_poly.entity_id
_entity_poly.type
_entity_poly.pdbx_seq_one_letter_code
_entity_poly.pdbx_strand_id
1 'polypeptide(L)'
;MNQSCESSIKNYEVGSEVLIQLHEIISGTSGVYGSRFSGGGYGGCVVALAKSDLAQNACAEIAEKFSALHPELPSQVFVVETGDGLQ
;
A
#
# COMPACT_ATOMS: atom_id res chain seq x y z
N MET A 1 -7.36 6.26 6.81
CA MET A 1 -6.29 5.24 6.66
C MET A 1 -4.94 5.79 7.07
N ASN A 2 -4.49 6.90 6.47
CA ASN A 2 -3.16 7.49 6.71
C ASN A 2 -2.88 7.77 8.19
N GLN A 3 -3.80 8.41 8.92
CA GLN A 3 -3.63 8.68 10.37
C GLN A 3 -3.44 7.40 11.20
N SER A 4 -4.10 6.29 10.83
CA SER A 4 -3.92 5.01 11.50
C SER A 4 -2.57 4.37 11.17
N CYS A 5 -2.12 4.50 9.92
CA CYS A 5 -0.78 4.07 9.50
C CYS A 5 0.29 4.86 10.27
N GLU A 6 0.17 6.18 10.31
CA GLU A 6 1.06 7.08 11.04
C GLU A 6 1.13 6.75 12.54
N SER A 7 -0.02 6.47 13.18
CA SER A 7 -0.04 6.02 14.57
C SER A 7 0.68 4.68 14.76
N SER A 8 0.55 3.75 13.81
CA SER A 8 1.25 2.45 13.87
C SER A 8 2.77 2.64 13.77
N ILE A 9 3.23 3.57 12.94
CA ILE A 9 4.66 3.90 12.79
C ILE A 9 5.18 4.61 14.04
N LYS A 10 4.47 5.64 14.52
CA LYS A 10 4.99 6.54 15.56
C LYS A 10 4.73 6.07 17.00
N ASN A 11 3.55 5.50 17.25
CA ASN A 11 3.11 5.15 18.61
C ASN A 11 3.28 3.67 18.90
N TYR A 12 3.09 2.81 17.90
CA TYR A 12 3.26 1.36 18.05
C TYR A 12 4.64 0.89 17.55
N GLU A 13 5.42 1.79 16.94
CA GLU A 13 6.80 1.56 16.48
C GLU A 13 6.93 0.32 15.58
N VAL A 14 5.93 0.10 14.72
CA VAL A 14 5.92 -0.98 13.72
C VAL A 14 5.92 -0.44 12.30
N GLY A 15 6.42 -1.26 11.38
CA GLY A 15 6.57 -0.92 9.96
C GLY A 15 8.04 -0.83 9.58
N SER A 16 8.52 -1.81 8.81
CA SER A 16 9.84 -1.76 8.19
C SER A 16 9.93 -0.55 7.25
N GLU A 17 11.15 -0.05 7.04
CA GLU A 17 11.43 1.08 6.15
C GLU A 17 10.78 0.92 4.76
N VAL A 18 10.88 -0.27 4.16
CA VAL A 18 10.27 -0.59 2.85
C VAL A 18 8.75 -0.45 2.86
N LEU A 19 8.07 -0.84 3.95
CA LEU A 19 6.61 -0.71 4.08
C LEU A 19 6.18 0.74 4.27
N ILE A 20 6.96 1.53 4.99
CA ILE A 20 6.71 2.97 5.16
C ILE A 20 6.85 3.67 3.81
N GLN A 21 7.93 3.38 3.07
CA GLN A 21 8.12 3.91 1.72
C GLN A 21 7.00 3.49 0.76
N LEU A 22 6.59 2.21 0.79
CA LEU A 22 5.46 1.73 -0.01
C LEU A 22 4.16 2.47 0.35
N HIS A 23 3.90 2.71 1.64
CA HIS A 23 2.77 3.51 2.10
C HIS A 23 2.82 4.95 1.58
N GLU A 24 4.00 5.58 1.57
CA GLU A 24 4.19 6.94 1.06
C GLU A 24 3.96 7.03 -0.45
N ILE A 25 4.55 6.11 -1.23
CA ILE A 25 4.36 6.02 -2.69
C ILE A 25 2.86 5.91 -3.01
N ILE A 26 2.19 4.97 -2.37
CA ILE A 26 0.77 4.70 -2.61
C ILE A 26 -0.09 5.89 -2.20
N SER A 27 0.15 6.48 -1.03
CA SER A 27 -0.64 7.61 -0.54
C SER A 27 -0.41 8.89 -1.33
N GLY A 28 0.72 9.02 -2.03
CA GLY A 28 1.02 10.12 -2.95
C GLY A 28 0.56 9.87 -4.39
N THR A 29 0.05 8.67 -4.72
CA THR A 29 -0.40 8.32 -6.07
C THR A 29 -1.76 8.93 -6.38
N SER A 30 -1.92 9.46 -7.60
CA SER A 30 -3.18 10.09 -8.02
C SER A 30 -4.36 9.13 -7.95
N GLY A 31 -5.48 9.60 -7.40
CA GLY A 31 -6.69 8.79 -7.24
C GLY A 31 -6.70 7.90 -6.00
N VAL A 32 -5.65 7.89 -5.17
CA VAL A 32 -5.63 7.21 -3.87
C VAL A 32 -6.14 8.15 -2.77
N TYR A 33 -7.15 7.71 -2.02
CA TYR A 33 -7.70 8.44 -0.87
C TYR A 33 -6.87 8.24 0.41
N GLY A 34 -6.15 7.12 0.48
CA GLY A 34 -5.24 6.82 1.57
C GLY A 34 -4.88 5.35 1.60
N SER A 35 -3.83 5.02 2.37
CA SER A 35 -3.36 3.65 2.51
C SER A 35 -2.89 3.35 3.92
N ARG A 36 -2.68 2.07 4.21
CA ARG A 36 -2.05 1.57 5.44
C ARG A 36 -1.40 0.21 5.17
N PHE A 37 -0.27 -0.08 5.81
CA PHE A 37 0.21 -1.45 5.86
C PHE A 37 -0.75 -2.32 6.71
N SER A 38 -0.83 -3.59 6.34
CA SER A 38 -1.63 -4.61 7.01
C SER A 38 -0.74 -5.75 7.49
N GLY A 39 -1.06 -6.32 8.66
CA GLY A 39 -0.27 -7.37 9.30
C GLY A 39 0.76 -6.85 10.31
N GLY A 40 1.74 -7.68 10.65
CA GLY A 40 2.72 -7.42 11.72
C GLY A 40 3.80 -6.37 11.42
N GLY A 41 3.89 -5.87 10.18
CA GLY A 41 4.75 -4.73 9.84
C GLY A 41 6.22 -5.04 9.51
N TYR A 42 6.62 -6.30 9.32
CA TYR A 42 8.01 -6.71 8.99
C TYR A 42 8.17 -7.17 7.52
N GLY A 43 7.26 -6.74 6.66
CA GLY A 43 7.00 -7.25 5.32
C GLY A 43 5.49 -7.42 5.10
N GLY A 44 5.06 -7.63 3.86
CA GLY A 44 3.66 -7.91 3.55
C GLY A 44 3.02 -6.89 2.62
N CYS A 45 1.78 -6.49 2.94
CA CYS A 45 0.91 -5.78 2.01
C CYS A 45 0.53 -4.39 2.54
N VAL A 46 0.45 -3.43 1.62
CA VAL A 46 -0.22 -2.15 1.86
C VAL A 46 -1.57 -2.17 1.16
N VAL A 47 -2.61 -1.81 1.91
CA VAL A 47 -3.98 -1.70 1.39
C VAL A 47 -4.28 -0.22 1.19
N ALA A 48 -4.88 0.10 0.05
CA ALA A 48 -5.26 1.46 -0.30
C ALA A 48 -6.72 1.52 -0.75
N LEU A 49 -7.37 2.64 -0.44
CA LEU A 49 -8.64 2.99 -1.06
C LEU A 49 -8.35 3.96 -2.20
N ALA A 50 -8.80 3.60 -3.41
CA ALA A 50 -8.61 4.40 -4.61
C ALA A 50 -9.95 4.64 -5.32
N LYS A 51 -10.00 5.69 -6.13
CA LYS A 51 -11.10 5.95 -7.04
C LYS A 51 -11.14 4.83 -8.09
N SER A 52 -12.30 4.19 -8.25
CA SER A 52 -12.52 3.05 -9.15
C SER A 52 -11.92 3.26 -10.54
N ASP A 53 -12.22 4.41 -11.15
CA ASP A 53 -11.86 4.71 -12.54
C ASP A 53 -10.34 4.97 -12.73
N LEU A 54 -9.62 5.18 -11.62
CA LEU A 54 -8.18 5.43 -11.61
C LEU A 54 -7.40 4.26 -11.01
N ALA A 55 -8.07 3.23 -10.48
CA ALA A 55 -7.42 2.15 -9.73
C ALA A 55 -6.35 1.41 -10.54
N GLN A 56 -6.62 1.13 -11.82
CA GLN A 56 -5.65 0.43 -12.67
C GLN A 56 -4.43 1.29 -13.01
N ASN A 57 -4.65 2.59 -13.30
CA ASN A 57 -3.56 3.52 -13.55
C ASN A 57 -2.69 3.71 -12.30
N ALA A 58 -3.33 3.83 -11.13
CA ALA A 58 -2.64 3.90 -9.86
C ALA A 58 -1.80 2.63 -9.61
N CYS A 59 -2.32 1.43 -9.92
CA CYS A 59 -1.55 0.18 -9.77
C CYS A 59 -0.29 0.18 -10.63
N ALA A 60 -0.37 0.63 -11.88
CA ALA A 60 0.79 0.71 -12.78
C ALA A 60 1.83 1.71 -12.26
N GLU A 61 1.40 2.90 -11.86
CA GLU A 61 2.28 3.94 -11.32
C GLU A 61 2.98 3.49 -10.01
N ILE A 62 2.25 2.83 -9.11
CA ILE A 62 2.78 2.28 -7.86
C ILE A 62 3.82 1.20 -8.17
N ALA A 63 3.51 0.25 -9.08
CA ALA A 63 4.42 -0.83 -9.44
C ALA A 63 5.72 -0.31 -10.06
N GLU A 64 5.63 0.68 -10.95
CA GLU A 64 6.78 1.33 -11.57
C GLU A 64 7.65 2.03 -10.51
N LYS A 65 7.07 2.89 -9.68
CA LYS A 65 7.79 3.64 -8.64
C LYS A 65 8.45 2.72 -7.63
N PHE A 66 7.76 1.67 -7.19
CA PHE A 66 8.31 0.73 -6.23
C PHE A 66 9.46 -0.09 -6.83
N SER A 67 9.29 -0.61 -8.05
CA SER A 67 10.34 -1.40 -8.72
C SER A 67 11.58 -0.57 -9.07
N ALA A 68 11.42 0.74 -9.32
CA ALA A 68 12.55 1.64 -9.53
C ALA A 68 13.35 1.90 -8.25
N LEU A 69 12.70 1.92 -7.09
CA LEU A 69 13.35 2.13 -5.78
C LEU A 69 13.91 0.85 -5.17
N HIS A 70 13.26 -0.29 -5.40
CA HIS A 70 13.59 -1.59 -4.83
C HIS A 70 13.65 -2.68 -5.92
N PRO A 71 14.57 -2.59 -6.89
CA PRO A 71 14.65 -3.53 -8.01
C PRO A 71 14.95 -4.98 -7.60
N GLU A 72 15.53 -5.18 -6.42
CA GLU A 72 15.84 -6.47 -5.84
C GLU A 72 14.64 -7.15 -5.16
N LEU A 73 13.55 -6.42 -4.91
CA LEU A 73 12.38 -6.93 -4.21
C LEU A 73 11.26 -7.27 -5.18
N PRO A 74 10.71 -8.51 -5.14
CA PRO A 74 9.53 -8.83 -5.93
C PRO A 74 8.32 -8.05 -5.40
N SER A 75 7.54 -7.45 -6.31
CA SER A 75 6.32 -6.72 -5.96
C SER A 75 5.16 -7.10 -6.87
N GLN A 76 3.95 -7.07 -6.31
CA GLN A 76 2.70 -7.32 -7.02
C GLN A 76 1.65 -6.33 -6.53
N VAL A 77 0.83 -5.83 -7.46
CA VAL A 77 -0.23 -4.87 -7.16
C VAL A 77 -1.54 -5.40 -7.73
N PHE A 78 -2.60 -5.36 -6.92
CA PHE A 78 -3.89 -5.93 -7.27
C PHE A 78 -5.01 -4.92 -7.01
N VAL A 79 -5.96 -4.85 -7.94
CA VAL A 79 -7.28 -4.28 -7.67
C VAL A 79 -8.18 -5.40 -7.16
N VAL A 80 -8.79 -5.20 -6.00
CA VAL A 80 -9.58 -6.22 -5.31
C VAL A 80 -10.97 -5.69 -4.95
N GLU A 81 -11.93 -6.60 -4.89
CA GLU A 81 -13.29 -6.36 -4.41
C GLU A 81 -13.58 -7.23 -3.18
N THR A 82 -14.60 -6.88 -2.40
CA THR A 82 -15.02 -7.66 -1.23
C THR A 82 -15.72 -8.95 -1.68
N GLY A 83 -15.33 -10.10 -1.10
CA GLY A 83 -15.97 -11.40 -1.34
C GLY A 83 -16.67 -11.96 -0.10
N ASP A 84 -17.52 -12.98 -0.31
CA ASP A 84 -18.47 -13.50 0.70
C ASP A 84 -17.88 -14.54 1.69
N GLY A 85 -16.59 -14.86 1.59
CA GLY A 85 -15.93 -15.85 2.46
C GLY A 85 -16.17 -17.31 2.05
N LEU A 86 -15.74 -18.26 2.89
CA LEU A 86 -15.94 -19.70 2.64
C LEU A 86 -17.42 -20.04 2.87
N GLN A 87 -18.06 -20.63 1.86
CA GLN A 87 -19.44 -21.16 1.96
C GLN A 87 -19.46 -22.64 2.30
#